data_AF-A0A6J4S2Q7-F1
#
_entry.id   AF-A0A6J4S2Q7-F1
#
_cell.length_a   1.000
_cell.length_b   1.000
_cell.length_c   1.000
_cell.angle_alpha   90.00
_cell.angle_beta   90.00
_cell.angle_gamma   90.00
#
_symmetry.space_group_name_H-M   'P 1'
#
loop_
_entity.id
_entity.type
_entity.pdbx_description
1 polymer ?
#
loop_
_entity_poly.entity_id
_entity_poly.type
_entity_poly.pdbx_seq_one_letter_code
_entity_poly.pdbx_strand_id
1 'polypeptide(L)'
;MTARRGMLGGLLIAIVALAVAPAAGAHSLVRPAGAVVSYLSEDATSLNTLVVRGSGSRIEFRDPTVDGGMDPGTCTPGEVSADANAWIIQTFCPASGVQTIRLDLGEREDTATVSLDISTTLLGGPGADRLTGGPAADQLSGDDGDDVLAGGGAGDVVVGGLGVDAVDGGAADDDVRVRDGIQDVVRCGDGNDSVDADTLDEVDGDCETVTRTVTAAPAGAGGARDRVAPRVEVGAQARQRLGRSRRVRVFASSTESGYVAASGSLRVDGVALALRVSRRLIAVAGAGAELAVTLTPAQHRRVLRALRRRRPVSVSLAVVATDRAGNSRAANIVRIRLLR
;
A
#
# COMPACT_ATOMS: atom_id res chain seq x y z
N MET A 1 1.63 32.32 -79.57
CA MET A 1 1.39 33.48 -78.67
C MET A 1 -0.09 33.42 -78.31
N THR A 2 -0.57 33.15 -77.10
CA THR A 2 -0.07 33.35 -75.73
C THR A 2 -0.83 32.39 -74.82
N ALA A 3 -0.10 31.67 -73.96
CA ALA A 3 -0.63 30.77 -72.96
C ALA A 3 -1.35 31.55 -71.83
N ARG A 4 -2.58 31.15 -71.46
CA ARG A 4 -3.21 31.58 -70.20
C ARG A 4 -2.93 30.53 -69.13
N ARG A 5 -2.19 30.97 -68.13
CA ARG A 5 -1.75 30.25 -66.93
C ARG A 5 -2.96 29.81 -66.08
N GLY A 6 -2.91 28.58 -65.59
CA GLY A 6 -3.78 28.10 -64.52
C GLY A 6 -3.43 28.75 -63.19
N MET A 7 -4.46 29.12 -62.43
CA MET A 7 -4.36 29.44 -61.01
C MET A 7 -4.80 28.20 -60.24
N LEU A 8 -3.85 27.44 -59.70
CA LEU A 8 -4.11 26.54 -58.57
C LEU A 8 -4.31 27.43 -57.34
N GLY A 9 -5.54 27.44 -56.80
CA GLY A 9 -5.82 27.98 -55.49
C GLY A 9 -5.29 27.04 -54.43
N GLY A 10 -4.06 27.29 -53.96
CA GLY A 10 -3.52 26.63 -52.77
C GLY A 10 -4.22 27.17 -51.53
N LEU A 11 -5.03 26.32 -50.89
CA LEU A 11 -5.60 26.55 -49.57
C LEU A 11 -4.44 26.56 -48.56
N LEU A 12 -3.97 27.74 -48.17
CA LEU A 12 -3.07 27.89 -47.02
C LEU A 12 -3.89 27.56 -45.76
N ILE A 13 -3.74 26.33 -45.25
CA ILE A 13 -4.12 26.02 -43.88
C ILE A 13 -3.09 26.68 -42.99
N ALA A 14 -3.44 27.84 -42.44
CA ALA A 14 -2.67 28.47 -41.37
C ALA A 14 -2.72 27.54 -40.16
N ILE A 15 -1.67 26.75 -39.95
CA ILE A 15 -1.41 26.11 -38.66
C ILE A 15 -1.06 27.27 -37.72
N VAL A 16 -2.07 27.76 -37.00
CA VAL A 16 -1.86 28.65 -35.87
C VAL A 16 -1.15 27.80 -34.82
N ALA A 17 0.17 27.90 -34.77
CA ALA A 17 0.95 27.46 -33.62
C ALA A 17 0.55 28.37 -32.47
N LEU A 18 -0.46 27.95 -31.70
CA LEU A 18 -0.83 28.59 -30.45
C LEU A 18 0.35 28.38 -29.51
N ALA A 19 1.20 29.39 -29.37
CA ALA A 19 2.21 29.42 -28.35
C ALA A 19 1.49 29.55 -27.00
N VAL A 20 1.23 28.40 -26.36
CA VAL A 20 0.74 28.37 -24.99
C VAL A 20 1.89 28.87 -24.11
N ALA A 21 1.69 30.03 -23.49
CA ALA A 21 2.62 30.54 -22.49
C ALA A 21 2.74 29.52 -21.35
N PRO A 22 3.90 29.40 -20.67
CA PRO A 22 3.98 28.59 -19.47
C PRO A 22 2.98 29.17 -18.47
N ALA A 23 2.00 28.35 -18.07
CA ALA A 23 1.00 28.76 -17.10
C ALA A 23 1.73 28.93 -15.76
N ALA A 24 1.99 30.17 -15.37
CA ALA A 24 2.23 30.48 -13.97
C ALA A 24 0.94 30.11 -13.21
N GLY A 25 0.92 28.92 -12.60
CA GLY A 25 -0.25 28.36 -11.91
C GLY A 25 -0.77 27.02 -12.43
N ALA A 26 -0.02 26.26 -13.25
CA ALA A 26 -0.36 24.85 -13.48
C ALA A 26 -0.18 24.05 -12.18
N HIS A 27 -1.15 23.21 -11.84
CA HIS A 27 -1.10 22.42 -10.60
C HIS A 27 -0.31 21.13 -10.78
N SER A 28 -0.14 20.66 -12.03
CA SER A 28 0.69 19.50 -12.32
C SER A 28 1.82 19.86 -13.27
N LEU A 29 3.03 19.38 -12.99
CA LEU A 29 4.22 19.65 -13.77
C LEU A 29 4.77 18.37 -14.40
N VAL A 30 5.03 18.42 -15.71
CA VAL A 30 5.80 17.37 -16.39
C VAL A 30 7.20 17.88 -16.68
N ARG A 31 8.22 17.14 -16.23
CA ARG A 31 9.63 17.58 -16.24
C ARG A 31 10.57 16.47 -16.71
N PRO A 32 11.04 16.51 -17.96
CA PRO A 32 12.18 15.71 -18.41
C PRO A 32 13.49 16.25 -17.82
N ALA A 33 14.29 15.38 -17.22
CA ALA A 33 15.60 15.69 -16.67
C ALA A 33 16.57 14.51 -16.90
N GLY A 34 17.35 14.60 -17.98
CA GLY A 34 18.29 13.53 -18.34
C GLY A 34 17.57 12.23 -18.68
N ALA A 35 17.82 11.18 -17.92
CA ALA A 35 17.21 9.86 -18.10
C ALA A 35 15.88 9.68 -17.34
N VAL A 36 15.39 10.71 -16.66
CA VAL A 36 14.16 10.66 -15.86
C VAL A 36 13.12 11.61 -16.45
N VAL A 37 11.86 11.20 -16.49
CA VAL A 37 10.72 12.11 -16.71
C VAL A 37 9.81 12.05 -15.50
N SER A 38 9.55 13.21 -14.90
CA SER A 38 8.71 13.31 -13.71
C SER A 38 7.35 13.93 -14.01
N TYR A 39 6.31 13.41 -13.36
CA TYR A 39 5.03 14.09 -13.12
C TYR A 39 4.99 14.48 -11.63
N LEU A 40 4.70 15.74 -11.34
CA LEU A 40 4.56 16.26 -9.97
C LEU A 40 3.24 17.01 -9.85
N SER A 41 2.39 16.59 -8.93
CA SER A 41 1.24 17.36 -8.46
C SER A 41 1.72 18.35 -7.38
N GLU A 42 1.62 19.65 -7.63
CA GLU A 42 2.06 20.71 -6.72
C GLU A 42 0.93 21.25 -5.81
N ASP A 43 -0.32 20.85 -6.03
CA ASP A 43 -1.46 21.37 -5.30
C ASP A 43 -2.22 20.28 -4.53
N ALA A 44 -2.51 20.57 -3.27
CA ALA A 44 -3.28 19.73 -2.38
C ALA A 44 -4.78 19.61 -2.75
N THR A 45 -5.25 20.37 -3.75
CA THR A 45 -6.65 20.32 -4.18
C THR A 45 -6.92 19.47 -5.41
N SER A 46 -5.89 19.17 -6.20
CA SER A 46 -6.02 18.41 -7.45
C SER A 46 -6.35 16.95 -7.17
N LEU A 47 -7.35 16.42 -7.88
CA LEU A 47 -7.57 14.97 -7.99
C LEU A 47 -6.92 14.50 -9.28
N ASN A 48 -6.04 13.51 -9.22
CA ASN A 48 -5.31 13.00 -10.35
C ASN A 48 -5.88 11.65 -10.80
N THR A 49 -6.20 11.53 -12.08
CA THR A 49 -6.57 10.25 -12.73
C THR A 49 -5.61 9.99 -13.88
N LEU A 50 -4.34 9.90 -13.51
CA LEU A 50 -3.21 9.90 -14.41
C LEU A 50 -3.07 8.55 -15.14
N VAL A 51 -3.01 8.61 -16.46
CA VAL A 51 -2.64 7.48 -17.31
C VAL A 51 -1.33 7.79 -18.01
N VAL A 52 -0.34 6.90 -17.86
CA VAL A 52 0.98 7.01 -18.49
C VAL A 52 1.20 5.86 -19.44
N ARG A 53 1.31 6.15 -20.74
CA ARG A 53 1.42 5.11 -21.78
C ARG A 53 2.33 5.48 -22.93
N GLY A 54 2.68 4.49 -23.75
CA GLY A 54 3.43 4.70 -24.98
C GLY A 54 2.56 5.24 -26.11
N SER A 55 3.06 6.26 -26.80
CA SER A 55 2.45 6.84 -28.00
C SER A 55 3.51 7.00 -29.10
N GLY A 56 3.78 5.90 -29.82
CA GLY A 56 4.89 5.83 -30.77
C GLY A 56 6.23 6.00 -30.06
N SER A 57 7.02 7.00 -30.46
CA SER A 57 8.33 7.32 -29.85
C SER A 57 8.24 8.27 -28.64
N ARG A 58 7.04 8.45 -28.08
CA ARG A 58 6.74 9.41 -27.02
C ARG A 58 6.06 8.72 -25.84
N ILE A 59 6.27 9.27 -24.66
CA ILE A 59 5.54 8.98 -23.43
C ILE A 59 4.38 9.95 -23.37
N GLU A 60 3.17 9.43 -23.25
CA GLU A 60 1.95 10.20 -23.04
C GLU A 60 1.61 10.21 -21.56
N PHE A 61 1.47 11.40 -20.98
CA PHE A 61 0.85 11.64 -19.69
C PHE A 61 -0.53 12.21 -19.97
N ARG A 62 -1.59 11.59 -19.45
CA ARG A 62 -2.95 12.09 -19.59
C ARG A 62 -3.64 12.09 -18.24
N ASP A 63 -4.08 13.26 -17.81
CA ASP A 63 -4.82 13.45 -16.58
C ASP A 63 -6.04 14.35 -16.86
N PRO A 64 -7.24 13.78 -17.03
CA PRO A 64 -8.45 14.55 -17.31
C PRO A 64 -9.05 15.23 -16.06
N THR A 65 -8.57 14.94 -14.85
CA THR A 65 -9.12 15.47 -13.60
C THR A 65 -8.26 16.55 -12.96
N VAL A 66 -7.05 16.78 -13.47
CA VAL A 66 -6.18 17.88 -13.05
C VAL A 66 -6.93 19.22 -13.03
N ASP A 67 -6.98 19.86 -11.87
CA ASP A 67 -7.47 21.23 -11.72
C ASP A 67 -6.32 22.20 -11.99
N GLY A 68 -6.55 23.36 -12.60
CA GLY A 68 -5.48 24.30 -12.97
C GLY A 68 -4.55 23.85 -14.12
N GLY A 69 -4.70 22.63 -14.62
CA GLY A 69 -4.01 22.11 -15.80
C GLY A 69 -2.57 21.64 -15.58
N MET A 70 -2.05 21.00 -16.62
CA MET A 70 -0.71 20.40 -16.67
C MET A 70 0.27 21.32 -17.40
N ASP A 71 1.38 21.69 -16.78
CA ASP A 71 2.49 22.38 -17.46
C ASP A 71 3.45 21.34 -18.08
N PRO A 72 3.54 21.27 -19.42
CA PRO A 72 4.36 20.28 -20.11
C PRO A 72 5.88 20.54 -19.99
N GLY A 73 6.31 21.70 -19.50
CA GLY A 73 7.72 22.08 -19.48
C GLY A 73 8.33 22.07 -20.89
N THR A 74 9.33 21.20 -21.12
CA THR A 74 9.95 21.01 -22.45
C THR A 74 9.26 19.95 -23.31
N CYS A 75 8.21 19.30 -22.80
CA CYS A 75 7.39 18.36 -23.54
C CYS A 75 6.39 19.07 -24.44
N THR A 76 5.71 18.31 -25.31
CA THR A 76 4.70 18.86 -26.23
C THR A 76 3.32 18.73 -25.61
N PRO A 77 2.53 19.80 -25.49
CA PRO A 77 1.14 19.70 -25.02
C PRO A 77 0.25 18.95 -26.01
N GLY A 78 -0.81 18.34 -25.51
CA GLY A 78 -1.79 17.55 -26.24
C GLY A 78 -3.21 18.10 -26.10
N GLU A 79 -4.15 17.21 -25.78
CA GLU A 79 -5.54 17.52 -25.44
C GLU A 79 -5.65 18.58 -24.32
N VAL A 80 -6.67 19.43 -24.46
CA VAL A 80 -7.10 20.40 -23.44
C VAL A 80 -8.51 20.05 -22.94
N SER A 81 -8.84 20.46 -21.71
CA SER A 81 -10.15 20.24 -21.11
C SER A 81 -11.26 20.92 -21.92
N ALA A 82 -12.47 20.37 -21.85
CA ALA A 82 -13.63 20.86 -22.61
C ALA A 82 -14.33 22.05 -21.93
N ASP A 83 -13.91 22.42 -20.73
CA ASP A 83 -14.46 23.53 -19.98
C ASP A 83 -13.96 24.90 -20.50
N ALA A 84 -14.48 25.98 -19.92
CA ALA A 84 -14.17 27.34 -20.35
C ALA A 84 -12.70 27.74 -20.14
N ASN A 85 -11.95 27.01 -19.31
CA ASN A 85 -10.55 27.31 -19.02
C ASN A 85 -9.59 26.64 -20.01
N ALA A 86 -10.02 25.57 -20.70
CA ALA A 86 -9.23 24.85 -21.70
C ALA A 86 -7.83 24.45 -21.19
N TRP A 87 -7.79 23.86 -20.00
CA TRP A 87 -6.57 23.42 -19.33
C TRP A 87 -5.88 22.29 -20.10
N ILE A 88 -4.55 22.27 -20.16
CA ILE A 88 -3.83 21.13 -20.75
C ILE A 88 -4.04 19.91 -19.84
N ILE A 89 -4.57 18.82 -20.40
CA ILE A 89 -4.85 17.56 -19.69
C ILE A 89 -4.05 16.39 -20.27
N GLN A 90 -3.22 16.65 -21.28
CA GLN A 90 -2.39 15.65 -21.93
C GLN A 90 -1.07 16.27 -22.36
N THR A 91 0.02 15.56 -22.12
CA THR A 91 1.38 15.98 -22.47
C THR A 91 2.15 14.81 -23.07
N PHE A 92 3.00 15.10 -24.05
CA PHE A 92 3.86 14.11 -24.72
C PHE A 92 5.34 14.44 -24.56
N CYS A 93 6.09 13.55 -23.93
CA CYS A 93 7.54 13.67 -23.77
C CYS A 93 8.27 12.69 -24.70
N PRO A 94 9.49 12.99 -25.20
CA PRO A 94 10.30 12.03 -25.93
C PRO A 94 10.63 10.81 -25.04
N ALA A 95 10.48 9.58 -25.57
CA ALA A 95 10.86 8.36 -24.84
C ALA A 95 12.36 8.05 -24.96
N SER A 96 13.02 8.58 -25.99
CA SER A 96 14.44 8.30 -26.27
C SER A 96 15.34 8.75 -25.12
N GLY A 97 16.09 7.80 -24.55
CA GLY A 97 17.03 8.06 -23.46
C GLY A 97 16.40 8.11 -22.07
N VAL A 98 15.08 7.97 -21.96
CA VAL A 98 14.39 7.82 -20.68
C VAL A 98 14.60 6.39 -20.18
N GLN A 99 15.04 6.28 -18.92
CA GLN A 99 15.24 5.01 -18.21
C GLN A 99 14.26 4.84 -17.07
N THR A 100 13.76 5.95 -16.51
CA THR A 100 12.85 5.93 -15.38
C THR A 100 11.77 7.00 -15.50
N ILE A 101 10.56 6.68 -15.05
CA ILE A 101 9.48 7.65 -14.84
C ILE A 101 9.30 7.85 -13.33
N ARG A 102 9.06 9.08 -12.88
CA ARG A 102 8.69 9.36 -11.49
C ARG A 102 7.33 10.03 -11.45
N LEU A 103 6.37 9.46 -10.73
CA LEU A 103 5.05 10.02 -10.52
C LEU A 103 4.90 10.36 -9.05
N ASP A 104 4.54 11.60 -8.77
CA ASP A 104 4.32 12.15 -7.44
C ASP A 104 2.94 12.81 -7.47
N LEU A 105 1.93 12.11 -6.93
CA LEU A 105 0.51 12.46 -7.10
C LEU A 105 0.03 13.46 -6.03
N GLY A 106 0.74 13.55 -4.91
CA GLY A 106 0.57 14.62 -3.94
C GLY A 106 -0.51 14.30 -2.92
N GLU A 107 -1.36 15.27 -2.58
CA GLU A 107 -2.44 15.03 -1.63
C GLU A 107 -3.71 14.62 -2.37
N ARG A 108 -4.63 13.99 -1.63
CA ARG A 108 -5.95 13.48 -2.02
C ARG A 108 -5.92 12.07 -2.60
N GLU A 109 -7.12 11.52 -2.73
CA GLU A 109 -7.39 10.21 -3.33
C GLU A 109 -7.16 10.25 -4.84
N ASP A 110 -6.02 9.72 -5.27
CA ASP A 110 -5.55 9.77 -6.64
C ASP A 110 -5.54 8.40 -7.30
N THR A 111 -5.40 8.39 -8.62
CA THR A 111 -5.29 7.17 -9.42
C THR A 111 -4.19 7.35 -10.46
N ALA A 112 -3.25 6.41 -10.52
CA ALA A 112 -2.25 6.35 -11.56
C ALA A 112 -2.18 4.96 -12.19
N THR A 113 -2.10 4.90 -13.51
CA THR A 113 -1.91 3.65 -14.26
C THR A 113 -0.80 3.81 -15.29
N VAL A 114 0.19 2.92 -15.22
CA VAL A 114 1.32 2.86 -16.14
C VAL A 114 1.16 1.66 -17.08
N SER A 115 1.51 1.82 -18.35
CA SER A 115 1.45 0.73 -19.34
C SER A 115 2.66 0.74 -20.28
N LEU A 116 3.83 1.06 -19.74
CA LEU A 116 5.10 1.20 -20.44
C LEU A 116 6.13 0.23 -19.87
N ASP A 117 6.98 -0.31 -20.73
CA ASP A 117 8.17 -1.08 -20.34
C ASP A 117 9.32 -0.12 -19.96
N ILE A 118 9.05 0.75 -18.99
CA ILE A 118 10.00 1.70 -18.40
C ILE A 118 9.78 1.66 -16.88
N SER A 119 10.84 1.41 -16.13
CA SER A 119 10.79 1.40 -14.66
C SER A 119 10.22 2.71 -14.13
N THR A 120 9.26 2.62 -13.23
CA THR A 120 8.50 3.75 -12.72
C THR A 120 8.53 3.77 -11.20
N THR A 121 8.76 4.94 -10.62
CA THR A 121 8.50 5.20 -9.20
C THR A 121 7.15 5.89 -9.10
N LEU A 122 6.18 5.26 -8.46
CA LEU A 122 4.84 5.80 -8.21
C LEU A 122 4.72 6.12 -6.72
N LEU A 123 4.44 7.37 -6.40
CA LEU A 123 4.13 7.83 -5.04
C LEU A 123 2.70 8.37 -5.05
N GLY A 124 1.84 7.75 -4.24
CA GLY A 124 0.46 8.19 -4.02
C GLY A 124 0.45 9.49 -3.24
N GLY A 125 0.90 9.41 -1.98
CA GLY A 125 0.96 10.53 -1.06
C GLY A 125 -0.18 10.41 -0.03
N PRO A 126 -0.65 11.50 0.57
CA PRO A 126 -1.77 11.40 1.50
C PRO A 126 -3.11 11.25 0.78
N GLY A 127 -3.82 10.16 0.97
CA GLY A 127 -5.09 9.88 0.31
C GLY A 127 -5.33 8.38 0.20
N ALA A 128 -6.57 7.98 -0.12
CA ALA A 128 -6.84 6.59 -0.51
C ALA A 128 -6.59 6.44 -2.02
N ASP A 129 -5.38 6.02 -2.37
CA ASP A 129 -4.87 6.04 -3.73
C ASP A 129 -5.06 4.71 -4.46
N ARG A 130 -4.99 4.77 -5.79
CA ARG A 130 -5.06 3.59 -6.66
C ARG A 130 -3.89 3.62 -7.64
N LEU A 131 -2.83 2.88 -7.33
CA LEU A 131 -1.61 2.87 -8.11
C LEU A 131 -1.47 1.54 -8.84
N THR A 132 -1.16 1.61 -10.13
CA THR A 132 -0.88 0.43 -10.96
C THR A 132 0.37 0.67 -11.77
N GLY A 133 1.42 -0.12 -11.48
CA GLY A 133 2.64 -0.16 -12.25
C GLY A 133 2.44 -0.83 -13.62
N GLY A 134 3.53 -0.87 -14.38
CA GLY A 134 3.60 -1.36 -15.74
C GLY A 134 4.27 -2.74 -15.86
N PRO A 135 4.66 -3.12 -17.08
CA PRO A 135 5.39 -4.36 -17.33
C PRO A 135 6.88 -4.35 -16.91
N ALA A 136 7.43 -3.19 -16.52
CA ALA A 136 8.81 -3.07 -16.06
C ALA A 136 8.88 -3.18 -14.53
N ALA A 137 10.09 -3.30 -13.98
CA ALA A 137 10.31 -3.34 -12.53
C ALA A 137 10.10 -1.94 -11.93
N ASP A 138 9.06 -1.80 -11.13
CA ASP A 138 8.55 -0.55 -10.59
C ASP A 138 8.74 -0.46 -9.07
N GLN A 139 8.59 0.76 -8.57
CA GLN A 139 8.59 1.06 -7.14
C GLN A 139 7.31 1.82 -6.82
N LEU A 140 6.45 1.23 -6.00
CA LEU A 140 5.17 1.81 -5.59
C LEU A 140 5.21 2.13 -4.09
N SER A 141 4.71 3.31 -3.72
CA SER A 141 4.44 3.72 -2.33
C SER A 141 3.03 4.32 -2.28
N GLY A 142 2.13 3.74 -1.50
CA GLY A 142 0.82 4.36 -1.20
C GLY A 142 0.97 5.60 -0.33
N ASP A 143 1.92 5.57 0.61
CA ASP A 143 2.19 6.60 1.62
C ASP A 143 1.15 6.65 2.75
N ASP A 144 0.23 7.62 2.83
CA ASP A 144 -0.71 7.73 3.95
C ASP A 144 -2.16 7.58 3.43
N GLY A 145 -2.88 6.53 3.80
CA GLY A 145 -4.29 6.33 3.48
C GLY A 145 -4.62 4.87 3.21
N ASP A 146 -5.88 4.59 2.82
CA ASP A 146 -6.31 3.22 2.54
C ASP A 146 -6.09 2.92 1.04
N ASP A 147 -4.93 2.39 0.69
CA ASP A 147 -4.47 2.35 -0.70
C ASP A 147 -4.78 1.05 -1.45
N VAL A 148 -4.81 1.12 -2.78
CA VAL A 148 -4.87 -0.05 -3.67
C VAL A 148 -3.68 -0.01 -4.62
N LEU A 149 -2.74 -0.95 -4.43
CA LEU A 149 -1.48 -0.99 -5.14
C LEU A 149 -1.37 -2.27 -5.96
N ALA A 150 -0.97 -2.14 -7.23
CA ALA A 150 -0.70 -3.27 -8.12
C ALA A 150 0.68 -3.09 -8.79
N GLY A 151 1.64 -3.97 -8.52
CA GLY A 151 3.00 -3.90 -9.05
C GLY A 151 3.02 -4.02 -10.57
N GLY A 152 2.58 -5.17 -11.09
CA GLY A 152 2.44 -5.36 -12.52
C GLY A 152 3.14 -6.61 -13.04
N GLY A 153 4.09 -6.44 -13.96
CA GLY A 153 4.59 -7.53 -14.79
C GLY A 153 5.99 -8.07 -14.47
N ALA A 154 6.84 -7.28 -13.81
CA ALA A 154 8.21 -7.64 -13.48
C ALA A 154 8.42 -7.50 -11.97
N GLY A 155 9.59 -7.88 -11.46
CA GLY A 155 9.84 -7.86 -10.02
C GLY A 155 9.79 -6.44 -9.46
N ASP A 156 8.75 -6.16 -8.67
CA ASP A 156 8.40 -4.85 -8.17
C ASP A 156 8.76 -4.69 -6.69
N VAL A 157 8.88 -3.44 -6.26
CA VAL A 157 8.94 -3.10 -4.83
C VAL A 157 7.68 -2.32 -4.48
N VAL A 158 6.82 -2.90 -3.64
CA VAL A 158 5.55 -2.28 -3.26
C VAL A 158 5.54 -1.99 -1.77
N VAL A 159 5.37 -0.73 -1.40
CA VAL A 159 5.20 -0.28 -0.02
C VAL A 159 3.76 0.18 0.13
N GLY A 160 3.00 -0.46 1.03
CA GLY A 160 1.62 -0.07 1.35
C GLY A 160 1.59 1.37 1.82
N GLY A 161 2.02 1.58 3.06
CA GLY A 161 1.99 2.91 3.64
C GLY A 161 1.47 2.83 5.06
N LEU A 162 0.87 3.92 5.54
CA LEU A 162 0.01 3.93 6.70
C LEU A 162 -1.43 3.83 6.26
N GLY A 163 -2.16 2.80 6.70
CA GLY A 163 -3.60 2.71 6.48
C GLY A 163 -4.04 1.28 6.26
N VAL A 164 -5.23 1.09 5.72
CA VAL A 164 -5.74 -0.24 5.35
C VAL A 164 -5.52 -0.44 3.86
N ASP A 165 -4.43 -1.12 3.51
CA ASP A 165 -3.98 -1.26 2.14
C ASP A 165 -4.39 -2.59 1.51
N ALA A 166 -4.60 -2.57 0.20
CA ALA A 166 -4.77 -3.74 -0.63
C ALA A 166 -3.65 -3.79 -1.68
N VAL A 167 -2.73 -4.75 -1.53
CA VAL A 167 -1.57 -4.91 -2.40
C VAL A 167 -1.68 -6.18 -3.25
N ASP A 168 -1.40 -6.04 -4.54
CA ASP A 168 -1.20 -7.11 -5.52
C ASP A 168 0.22 -6.98 -6.09
N GLY A 169 1.10 -7.95 -5.85
CA GLY A 169 2.47 -7.96 -6.40
C GLY A 169 2.45 -8.04 -7.92
N GLY A 170 1.82 -9.09 -8.43
CA GLY A 170 1.58 -9.28 -9.85
C GLY A 170 2.36 -10.48 -10.37
N ALA A 171 3.21 -10.27 -11.36
CA ALA A 171 4.03 -11.32 -11.93
C ALA A 171 5.51 -11.05 -11.69
N ALA A 172 6.30 -12.13 -11.66
CA ALA A 172 7.71 -12.16 -11.31
C ALA A 172 7.96 -11.99 -9.79
N ASP A 173 9.23 -11.90 -9.40
CA ASP A 173 9.63 -11.95 -7.99
C ASP A 173 9.50 -10.56 -7.34
N ASP A 174 8.52 -10.37 -6.47
CA ASP A 174 8.17 -9.08 -5.84
C ASP A 174 8.65 -8.94 -4.38
N ASP A 175 8.90 -7.70 -3.94
CA ASP A 175 9.16 -7.34 -2.54
C ASP A 175 8.09 -6.38 -2.00
N VAL A 176 7.17 -6.90 -1.19
CA VAL A 176 6.04 -6.17 -0.61
C VAL A 176 6.33 -5.80 0.86
N ARG A 177 6.06 -4.55 1.24
CA ARG A 177 6.23 -4.05 2.62
C ARG A 177 4.95 -3.38 3.09
N VAL A 178 4.30 -4.02 4.05
CA VAL A 178 3.00 -3.62 4.64
C VAL A 178 3.09 -3.68 6.17
N ARG A 179 4.25 -3.31 6.71
CA ARG A 179 4.55 -3.45 8.13
C ARG A 179 4.36 -2.11 8.84
N ASP A 180 3.12 -1.69 8.97
CA ASP A 180 2.75 -0.37 9.48
C ASP A 180 2.02 -0.42 10.84
N GLY A 181 1.59 -1.60 11.30
CA GLY A 181 0.82 -1.78 12.53
C GLY A 181 -0.69 -1.64 12.36
N ILE A 182 -1.18 -1.51 11.13
CA ILE A 182 -2.58 -1.53 10.69
C ILE A 182 -2.80 -2.87 9.94
N GLN A 183 -4.03 -3.16 9.48
CA GLN A 183 -4.35 -4.45 8.87
C GLN A 183 -4.42 -4.29 7.35
N ASP A 184 -3.51 -4.96 6.64
CA ASP A 184 -3.48 -4.94 5.18
C ASP A 184 -3.91 -6.27 4.56
N VAL A 185 -4.17 -6.26 3.25
CA VAL A 185 -4.42 -7.45 2.43
C VAL A 185 -3.38 -7.53 1.33
N VAL A 186 -2.67 -8.65 1.24
CA VAL A 186 -1.61 -8.86 0.23
C VAL A 186 -1.89 -10.12 -0.58
N ARG A 187 -1.87 -9.98 -1.91
CA ARG A 187 -1.72 -11.08 -2.87
C ARG A 187 -0.37 -10.90 -3.55
N CYS A 188 0.43 -11.95 -3.62
CA CYS A 188 1.74 -11.82 -4.25
C CYS A 188 1.67 -12.10 -5.75
N GLY A 189 0.83 -13.05 -6.18
CA GLY A 189 0.71 -13.43 -7.57
C GLY A 189 1.71 -14.51 -7.98
N ASP A 190 2.22 -14.42 -9.22
CA ASP A 190 3.10 -15.44 -9.81
C ASP A 190 4.57 -15.05 -9.60
N GLY A 191 5.34 -15.75 -8.77
CA GLY A 191 6.72 -15.33 -8.53
C GLY A 191 7.42 -16.16 -7.47
N ASN A 192 8.58 -15.66 -7.02
CA ASN A 192 9.13 -15.98 -5.70
C ASN A 192 9.14 -14.70 -4.88
N ASP A 193 8.08 -14.49 -4.13
CA ASP A 193 7.76 -13.20 -3.54
C ASP A 193 8.18 -13.13 -2.07
N SER A 194 8.55 -11.93 -1.67
CA SER A 194 8.92 -11.59 -0.30
C SER A 194 7.95 -10.56 0.25
N VAL A 195 7.47 -10.78 1.47
CA VAL A 195 6.59 -9.85 2.17
C VAL A 195 7.15 -9.54 3.57
N ASP A 196 7.45 -8.28 3.84
CA ASP A 196 7.61 -7.75 5.21
C ASP A 196 6.26 -7.25 5.70
N ALA A 197 5.57 -8.09 6.47
CA ALA A 197 4.28 -7.81 7.07
C ALA A 197 4.42 -7.71 8.58
N ASP A 198 3.40 -7.17 9.23
CA ASP A 198 3.17 -7.49 10.62
C ASP A 198 2.23 -8.69 10.79
N THR A 199 1.51 -8.70 11.90
CA THR A 199 0.71 -9.85 12.33
C THR A 199 -0.78 -9.61 12.18
N LEU A 200 -1.19 -8.39 11.85
CA LEU A 200 -2.56 -8.02 11.54
C LEU A 200 -2.90 -8.37 10.09
N ASP A 201 -1.90 -8.38 9.19
CA ASP A 201 -2.09 -8.52 7.75
C ASP A 201 -2.62 -9.88 7.28
N GLU A 202 -3.52 -9.80 6.31
CA GLU A 202 -4.03 -10.92 5.53
C GLU A 202 -3.19 -11.11 4.26
N VAL A 203 -2.05 -11.78 4.41
CA VAL A 203 -1.22 -12.22 3.29
C VAL A 203 -1.73 -13.57 2.75
N ASP A 204 -2.00 -13.64 1.44
CA ASP A 204 -2.47 -14.84 0.74
C ASP A 204 -1.38 -15.94 0.73
N GLY A 205 -1.78 -17.16 0.39
CA GLY A 205 -0.94 -18.36 0.44
C GLY A 205 -0.05 -18.55 -0.78
N ASP A 206 -0.11 -17.65 -1.75
CA ASP A 206 0.76 -17.57 -2.92
C ASP A 206 2.15 -17.01 -2.56
N CYS A 207 2.26 -16.11 -1.58
CA CYS A 207 3.53 -15.54 -1.14
C CYS A 207 4.54 -16.57 -0.55
N GLU A 208 5.74 -16.67 -1.13
CA GLU A 208 6.77 -17.65 -0.75
C GLU A 208 7.46 -17.32 0.58
N THR A 209 7.87 -16.06 0.76
CA THR A 209 8.69 -15.62 1.90
C THR A 209 7.98 -14.51 2.68
N VAL A 210 7.31 -14.86 3.78
CA VAL A 210 6.62 -13.86 4.61
C VAL A 210 7.32 -13.68 5.96
N THR A 211 7.95 -12.52 6.15
CA THR A 211 8.43 -12.05 7.45
C THR A 211 7.26 -11.42 8.20
N ARG A 212 7.07 -11.81 9.47
CA ARG A 212 6.04 -11.22 10.34
C ARG A 212 6.65 -10.71 11.62
N THR A 213 6.65 -9.39 11.78
CA THR A 213 7.17 -8.71 12.96
C THR A 213 6.04 -8.03 13.71
N VAL A 214 6.02 -8.10 15.04
CA VAL A 214 5.01 -7.37 15.81
C VAL A 214 5.34 -5.89 15.74
N THR A 215 4.49 -5.12 15.05
CA THR A 215 4.58 -3.67 14.91
C THR A 215 3.43 -3.05 15.68
N ALA A 216 3.69 -1.94 16.37
CA ALA A 216 2.62 -1.15 16.97
C ALA A 216 2.21 -0.09 15.96
N ALA A 217 0.90 0.12 15.78
CA ALA A 217 0.41 1.20 14.92
C ALA A 217 1.05 2.55 15.31
N PRO A 218 1.43 3.40 14.33
CA PRO A 218 1.93 4.73 14.60
C PRO A 218 0.90 5.58 15.34
N ALA A 219 1.41 6.51 16.15
CA ALA A 219 0.57 7.47 16.84
C ALA A 219 -0.05 8.44 15.81
N GLY A 220 -1.35 8.33 15.54
CA GLY A 220 -2.05 9.27 14.66
C GLY A 220 -3.03 8.67 13.65
N ALA A 221 -3.13 7.34 13.51
CA ALA A 221 -4.06 6.68 12.58
C ALA A 221 -5.56 6.84 12.95
N GLY A 222 -5.89 7.67 13.94
CA GLY A 222 -7.26 8.06 14.28
C GLY A 222 -7.34 9.54 14.61
N GLY A 223 -8.24 10.26 13.94
CA GLY A 223 -8.41 11.72 14.01
C GLY A 223 -8.99 12.27 15.32
N ALA A 224 -8.47 11.90 16.49
CA ALA A 224 -8.79 12.55 17.76
C ALA A 224 -7.54 13.22 18.37
N ARG A 225 -7.75 14.34 19.07
CA ARG A 225 -6.70 15.12 19.78
C ARG A 225 -5.95 14.33 20.87
N ASP A 226 -6.31 13.07 21.09
CA ASP A 226 -5.63 12.20 22.03
C ASP A 226 -4.44 11.52 21.33
N ARG A 227 -3.23 11.78 21.84
CA ARG A 227 -1.98 11.17 21.36
C ARG A 227 -1.38 10.25 22.42
N VAL A 228 -2.13 9.92 23.47
CA VAL A 228 -1.66 9.11 24.59
C VAL A 228 -2.11 7.68 24.38
N ALA A 229 -1.15 6.77 24.15
CA ALA A 229 -1.47 5.36 24.04
C ALA A 229 -2.00 4.78 25.37
N PRO A 230 -2.99 3.87 25.31
CA PRO A 230 -3.53 3.26 26.51
C PRO A 230 -2.49 2.39 27.20
N ARG A 231 -2.60 2.20 28.52
CA ARG A 231 -1.83 1.17 29.21
C ARG A 231 -2.55 -0.16 29.03
N VAL A 232 -1.82 -1.15 28.52
CA VAL A 232 -2.30 -2.52 28.37
C VAL A 232 -1.67 -3.43 29.41
N GLU A 233 -2.49 -4.24 30.06
CA GLU A 233 -2.05 -5.32 30.93
C GLU A 233 -2.48 -6.65 30.35
N VAL A 234 -1.60 -7.64 30.40
CA VAL A 234 -1.88 -8.98 29.86
C VAL A 234 -1.52 -10.02 30.89
N GLY A 235 -2.46 -10.92 31.11
CA GLY A 235 -2.31 -12.07 31.97
C GLY A 235 -2.70 -13.35 31.25
N ALA A 236 -1.97 -14.42 31.53
CA ALA A 236 -2.42 -15.76 31.21
C ALA A 236 -1.94 -16.73 32.29
N GLN A 237 -2.67 -17.83 32.46
CA GLN A 237 -2.11 -18.94 33.23
C GLN A 237 -0.84 -19.43 32.54
N ALA A 238 0.28 -19.43 33.26
CA ALA A 238 1.58 -19.85 32.73
C ALA A 238 1.59 -21.30 32.21
N ARG A 239 0.61 -22.11 32.66
CA ARG A 239 0.38 -23.47 32.18
C ARG A 239 -1.10 -23.65 31.85
N GLN A 240 -1.42 -24.08 30.64
CA GLN A 240 -2.80 -24.29 30.20
C GLN A 240 -2.97 -25.68 29.60
N ARG A 241 -4.06 -26.35 29.98
CA ARG A 241 -4.45 -27.63 29.38
C ARG A 241 -5.15 -27.38 28.05
N LEU A 242 -4.68 -28.07 27.02
CA LEU A 242 -5.29 -27.99 25.71
C LEU A 242 -6.45 -28.98 25.61
N GLY A 243 -7.65 -28.49 25.96
CA GLY A 243 -8.88 -29.28 25.88
C GLY A 243 -9.39 -29.46 24.44
N ARG A 244 -10.56 -30.10 24.29
CA ARG A 244 -11.24 -30.28 22.99
C ARG A 244 -11.52 -28.97 22.25
N SER A 245 -11.59 -27.85 22.97
CA SER A 245 -11.81 -26.51 22.43
C SER A 245 -10.62 -25.97 21.63
N ARG A 246 -9.41 -26.54 21.76
CA ARG A 246 -8.18 -26.10 21.07
C ARG A 246 -7.81 -24.64 21.33
N ARG A 247 -8.37 -24.05 22.40
CA ARG A 247 -8.23 -22.64 22.75
C ARG A 247 -7.17 -22.49 23.82
N VAL A 248 -6.24 -21.58 23.58
CA VAL A 248 -5.35 -21.00 24.58
C VAL A 248 -5.94 -19.65 24.96
N ARG A 249 -6.11 -19.41 26.25
CA ARG A 249 -6.78 -18.23 26.78
C ARG A 249 -5.76 -17.22 27.28
N VAL A 250 -5.92 -15.98 26.86
CA VAL A 250 -5.18 -14.84 27.39
C VAL A 250 -6.20 -13.79 27.79
N PHE A 251 -5.94 -13.10 28.88
CA PHE A 251 -6.73 -11.96 29.31
C PHE A 251 -5.92 -10.71 29.05
N ALA A 252 -6.56 -9.71 28.45
CA ALA A 252 -5.95 -8.41 28.25
C ALA A 252 -6.91 -7.33 28.75
N SER A 253 -6.39 -6.32 29.43
CA SER A 253 -7.14 -5.13 29.83
C SER A 253 -6.43 -3.89 29.31
N SER A 254 -7.20 -2.82 29.16
CA SER A 254 -6.73 -1.52 28.71
C SER A 254 -7.28 -0.45 29.65
N THR A 255 -6.51 0.62 29.90
CA THR A 255 -6.99 1.80 30.64
C THR A 255 -8.07 2.57 29.90
N GLU A 256 -8.19 2.34 28.59
CA GLU A 256 -9.12 3.05 27.72
C GLU A 256 -9.90 2.06 26.85
N SER A 257 -11.05 2.52 26.37
CA SER A 257 -11.85 1.72 25.45
C SER A 257 -11.23 1.65 24.07
N GLY A 258 -11.41 0.51 23.43
CA GLY A 258 -10.92 0.29 22.08
C GLY A 258 -10.86 -1.20 21.78
N TYR A 259 -9.77 -1.65 21.18
CA TYR A 259 -9.61 -3.02 20.73
C TYR A 259 -8.33 -3.62 21.31
N VAL A 260 -8.33 -4.94 21.47
CA VAL A 260 -7.09 -5.71 21.63
C VAL A 260 -6.94 -6.71 20.51
N ALA A 261 -5.72 -6.76 20.00
CA ALA A 261 -5.24 -7.80 19.10
C ALA A 261 -4.14 -8.58 19.80
N ALA A 262 -4.04 -9.86 19.49
CA ALA A 262 -2.92 -10.67 19.93
C ALA A 262 -2.34 -11.40 18.73
N SER A 263 -1.04 -11.63 18.77
CA SER A 263 -0.36 -12.42 17.76
C SER A 263 0.78 -13.17 18.40
N GLY A 264 1.26 -14.21 17.73
CA GLY A 264 2.39 -14.93 18.24
C GLY A 264 2.63 -16.29 17.63
N SER A 265 3.45 -17.08 18.31
CA SER A 265 3.92 -18.36 17.80
C SER A 265 3.69 -19.50 18.78
N LEU A 266 3.34 -20.64 18.20
CA LEU A 266 3.31 -21.94 18.83
C LEU A 266 4.65 -22.64 18.57
N ARG A 267 5.46 -22.82 19.60
CA ARG A 267 6.66 -23.64 19.56
C ARG A 267 6.35 -25.09 19.90
N VAL A 268 6.57 -25.99 18.95
CA VAL A 268 6.41 -27.44 19.08
C VAL A 268 7.57 -28.13 18.39
N ASP A 269 8.27 -29.02 19.10
CA ASP A 269 9.43 -29.77 18.55
C ASP A 269 10.55 -28.86 18.02
N GLY A 270 10.75 -27.69 18.64
CA GLY A 270 11.75 -26.72 18.19
C GLY A 270 11.31 -25.85 17.01
N VAL A 271 10.15 -26.13 16.41
CA VAL A 271 9.59 -25.36 15.29
C VAL A 271 8.58 -24.34 15.82
N ALA A 272 8.69 -23.09 15.39
CA ALA A 272 7.71 -22.04 15.66
C ALA A 272 6.67 -22.01 14.53
N LEU A 273 5.39 -22.03 14.88
CA LEU A 273 4.26 -21.99 13.96
C LEU A 273 3.42 -20.75 14.27
N ALA A 274 3.03 -19.96 13.26
CA ALA A 274 2.21 -18.77 13.45
C ALA A 274 0.82 -19.11 14.03
N LEU A 275 0.34 -18.28 14.95
CA LEU A 275 -0.99 -18.40 15.54
C LEU A 275 -1.89 -17.27 15.03
N ARG A 276 -3.01 -17.62 14.40
CA ARG A 276 -4.09 -16.65 14.14
C ARG A 276 -4.86 -16.41 15.44
N VAL A 277 -5.05 -15.15 15.80
CA VAL A 277 -5.89 -14.75 16.93
C VAL A 277 -6.94 -13.77 16.46
N SER A 278 -8.13 -13.84 17.05
CA SER A 278 -9.20 -12.89 16.76
C SER A 278 -8.99 -11.57 17.50
N ARG A 279 -9.17 -10.43 16.81
CA ARG A 279 -9.37 -9.11 17.42
C ARG A 279 -10.60 -9.14 18.34
N ARG A 280 -10.53 -8.48 19.51
CA ARG A 280 -11.66 -8.36 20.45
C ARG A 280 -11.82 -6.93 20.93
N LEU A 281 -13.07 -6.47 21.03
CA LEU A 281 -13.43 -5.18 21.60
C LEU A 281 -13.21 -5.19 23.13
N ILE A 282 -12.61 -4.14 23.69
CA ILE A 282 -12.56 -3.86 25.13
C ILE A 282 -13.52 -2.71 25.45
N ALA A 283 -14.46 -2.97 26.37
CA ALA A 283 -15.36 -1.95 26.91
C ALA A 283 -14.72 -1.15 28.06
N VAL A 284 -15.19 0.09 28.30
CA VAL A 284 -14.77 0.95 29.42
C VAL A 284 -14.98 0.21 30.76
N ALA A 285 -14.19 0.58 31.78
CA ALA A 285 -14.27 0.14 33.19
C ALA A 285 -13.47 -1.12 33.58
N GLY A 286 -12.38 -1.42 32.87
CA GLY A 286 -11.37 -2.38 33.37
C GLY A 286 -11.81 -3.85 33.39
N ALA A 287 -12.91 -4.20 32.72
CA ALA A 287 -13.42 -5.58 32.68
C ALA A 287 -12.51 -6.56 31.91
N GLY A 288 -11.59 -6.04 31.09
CA GLY A 288 -10.70 -6.85 30.25
C GLY A 288 -11.45 -7.64 29.17
N ALA A 289 -10.70 -8.26 28.26
CA ALA A 289 -11.20 -9.17 27.23
C ALA A 289 -10.43 -10.49 27.27
N GLU A 290 -11.16 -11.60 27.13
CA GLU A 290 -10.56 -12.90 26.87
C GLU A 290 -10.22 -13.03 25.38
N LEU A 291 -8.93 -13.10 25.09
CA LEU A 291 -8.38 -13.43 23.79
C LEU A 291 -8.21 -14.95 23.70
N ALA A 292 -9.04 -15.58 22.89
CA ALA A 292 -8.97 -17.01 22.63
C ALA A 292 -8.15 -17.28 21.37
N VAL A 293 -6.94 -17.80 21.53
CA VAL A 293 -6.12 -18.30 20.43
C VAL A 293 -6.55 -19.72 20.10
N THR A 294 -7.15 -19.92 18.93
CA THR A 294 -7.63 -21.24 18.51
C THR A 294 -6.61 -21.89 17.60
N LEU A 295 -6.08 -23.04 18.00
CA LEU A 295 -5.16 -23.80 17.16
C LEU A 295 -5.90 -24.42 15.98
N THR A 296 -5.29 -24.39 14.79
CA THR A 296 -5.80 -25.12 13.63
C THR A 296 -5.83 -26.64 13.92
N PRO A 297 -6.67 -27.43 13.21
CA PRO A 297 -6.67 -28.88 13.37
C PRO A 297 -5.28 -29.52 13.19
N ALA A 298 -4.46 -29.00 12.27
CA ALA A 298 -3.10 -29.46 12.02
C ALA A 298 -2.16 -29.16 13.19
N GLN A 299 -2.17 -27.92 13.69
CA GLN A 299 -1.39 -27.51 14.86
C GLN A 299 -1.77 -28.32 16.10
N HIS A 300 -3.08 -28.46 16.36
CA HIS A 300 -3.58 -29.22 17.50
C HIS A 300 -3.10 -30.69 17.48
N ARG A 301 -3.14 -31.36 16.33
CA ARG A 301 -2.59 -32.72 16.18
C ARG A 301 -1.09 -32.79 16.45
N ARG A 302 -0.32 -31.78 16.05
CA ARG A 302 1.13 -31.71 16.30
C ARG A 302 1.42 -31.53 17.79
N VAL A 303 0.70 -30.62 18.45
CA VAL A 303 0.81 -30.40 19.90
C VAL A 303 0.52 -31.67 20.68
N LEU A 304 -0.60 -32.35 20.40
CA LEU A 304 -0.96 -33.58 21.11
C LEU A 304 0.09 -34.69 20.93
N ARG A 305 0.69 -34.80 19.74
CA ARG A 305 1.80 -35.75 19.49
C ARG A 305 3.05 -35.41 20.31
N ALA A 306 3.44 -34.14 20.35
CA ALA A 306 4.58 -33.68 21.13
C ALA A 306 4.36 -33.89 22.64
N LEU A 307 3.17 -33.54 23.16
CA LEU A 307 2.82 -33.73 24.57
C LEU A 307 2.80 -35.22 24.98
N ARG A 308 2.32 -36.13 24.12
CA ARG A 308 2.40 -37.59 24.37
C ARG A 308 3.84 -38.08 24.49
N ARG A 309 4.76 -37.47 23.72
CA ARG A 309 6.20 -37.76 23.76
C ARG A 309 6.95 -36.97 24.85
N ARG A 310 6.22 -36.31 25.78
CA ARG A 310 6.77 -35.47 26.86
C ARG A 310 7.67 -34.32 26.36
N ARG A 311 7.48 -33.88 25.12
CA ARG A 311 8.24 -32.76 24.55
C ARG A 311 7.63 -31.42 24.96
N PRO A 312 8.44 -30.38 25.19
CA PRO A 312 7.93 -29.08 25.58
C PRO A 312 7.14 -28.44 24.44
N VAL A 313 6.02 -27.83 24.80
CA VAL A 313 5.19 -27.03 23.90
C VAL A 313 4.90 -25.71 24.58
N SER A 314 5.16 -24.61 23.90
CA SER A 314 4.87 -23.27 24.43
C SER A 314 4.25 -22.37 23.37
N VAL A 315 3.37 -21.49 23.82
CA VAL A 315 2.78 -20.42 23.05
C VAL A 315 3.38 -19.11 23.56
N SER A 316 3.89 -18.28 22.67
CA SER A 316 4.35 -16.92 22.99
C SER A 316 3.43 -15.95 22.28
N LEU A 317 2.80 -15.05 23.03
CA LEU A 317 1.83 -14.10 22.51
C LEU A 317 2.23 -12.67 22.88
N ALA A 318 2.31 -11.81 21.88
CA ALA A 318 2.28 -10.37 22.06
C ALA A 318 0.82 -9.91 22.00
N VAL A 319 0.49 -8.86 22.76
CA VAL A 319 -0.85 -8.26 22.74
C VAL A 319 -0.68 -6.77 22.61
N VAL A 320 -1.48 -6.18 21.74
CA VAL A 320 -1.56 -4.73 21.53
C VAL A 320 -2.95 -4.27 21.90
N ALA A 321 -3.05 -3.18 22.66
CA ALA A 321 -4.30 -2.44 22.83
C ALA A 321 -4.23 -1.17 22.00
N THR A 322 -5.33 -0.87 21.31
CA THR A 322 -5.53 0.34 20.50
C THR A 322 -6.77 1.04 21.02
N ASP A 323 -6.67 2.31 21.39
CA ASP A 323 -7.83 3.10 21.80
C ASP A 323 -8.72 3.49 20.60
N ARG A 324 -9.80 4.24 20.83
CA ARG A 324 -10.67 4.72 19.75
C ARG A 324 -10.06 5.85 18.92
N ALA A 325 -9.00 6.49 19.42
CA ALA A 325 -8.22 7.52 18.76
C ALA A 325 -7.08 6.93 17.91
N GLY A 326 -6.92 5.60 17.88
CA GLY A 326 -5.87 4.92 17.12
C GLY A 326 -4.54 4.80 17.86
N ASN A 327 -4.40 5.32 19.08
CA ASN A 327 -3.15 5.18 19.82
C ASN A 327 -2.99 3.74 20.33
N SER A 328 -1.83 3.16 20.07
CA SER A 328 -1.56 1.75 20.35
C SER A 328 -0.41 1.57 21.35
N ARG A 329 -0.53 0.57 22.22
CA ARG A 329 0.56 0.12 23.08
C ARG A 329 0.64 -1.41 23.13
N ALA A 330 1.85 -1.92 22.95
CA ALA A 330 2.15 -3.33 23.13
C ALA A 330 2.41 -3.66 24.62
N ALA A 331 1.91 -4.82 25.04
CA ALA A 331 2.23 -5.40 26.34
C ALA A 331 3.46 -6.33 26.25
N ASN A 332 3.97 -6.71 27.42
CA ASN A 332 5.00 -7.73 27.52
C ASN A 332 4.53 -9.07 26.93
N ILE A 333 5.45 -9.77 26.25
CA ILE A 333 5.19 -11.08 25.66
C ILE A 333 4.80 -12.08 26.74
N VAL A 334 3.63 -12.70 26.58
CA VAL A 334 3.13 -13.74 27.47
C VAL A 334 3.55 -15.11 26.94
N ARG A 335 4.28 -15.87 27.77
CA ARG A 335 4.71 -17.24 27.46
C ARG A 335 3.86 -18.24 28.25
N ILE A 336 3.18 -19.13 27.54
CA ILE A 336 2.26 -20.13 28.07
C ILE A 336 2.77 -21.51 27.72
N ARG A 337 2.97 -22.37 28.72
CA ARG A 337 3.31 -23.78 28.49
C ARG A 337 2.04 -24.60 28.32
N LEU A 338 1.93 -25.35 27.23
CA LEU A 338 0.78 -26.22 27.00
C LEU A 338 0.96 -27.56 27.71
N LEU A 339 -0.13 -28.03 28.30
CA LEU A 339 -0.23 -29.32 28.98
C LEU A 339 -1.33 -30.16 28.33
N ARG A 340 -1.24 -31.47 28.55
CA ARG A 340 -2.24 -32.44 28.11
C ARG A 340 -3.52 -32.37 28.94
#